data_AF-A0A7J2PM05-F1
#
_entry.id   AF-A0A7J2PM05-F1
#
_cell.length_a   1.000
_cell.length_b   1.000
_cell.length_c   1.000
_cell.angle_alpha   90.00
_cell.angle_beta   90.00
_cell.angle_gamma   90.00
#
_symmetry.space_group_name_H-M   'P 1'
#
loop_
_entity.id
_entity.type
_entity.pdbx_description
1 polymer ?
#
loop_
_entity_poly.entity_id
_entity_poly.type
_entity_poly.pdbx_seq_one_letter_code
_entity_poly.pdbx_strand_id
1 'polypeptide(L)'
;MHLKKKTSRQIPGIFSYMELFQSKILSYSIFFGTPIVFGIFSLLLHYNIVNELEIFHFIRFVVFFLLVSSLGTIFSIKFYSKKVPLLRAPPNGWAVQMNTYFSALIEVTFVFGQVVSIFLQNIWYHEVFLILGTIISYIISFVIYFSFTTVDPPGYLILSLVQPVSAILLYSIYIGQFDIDFFIRAMIFFVVCALIFAIPYRKGLFRVSNVYREATGMSGYPFIRAFVLSMMTDGNDELIETFFERVGIKSPVKIQYLMIRSIKNRAIKGLFIVPNVHFGPFKTCGSSDLPEHIYKAFEDIPGTTVYHTTNDHTQNLTTQRFVEVILDRIKEDIKLVKNSDKIIWENQIKGFSRKISNTAKLLGTEISNVPIVFITRHPLPSDDIEAEIGDQIRAQAISNGYKDIIIIDSHNAILGDEILIKKGTIESQDLINVSNKFTKSNKVRNSPKVQMLYGVAKGTFQNYTEKDGIGYGGIVLHLFKNLANDQKTALIHFDGNNAYADIRSYILNMLQNRGIERGEITTSDSHTVARQFSGRGYSPIGDKIKIDVILSKLENMIEIAENNLEPVEFYYKSSIEDDVRIWGNPRYFYAILDTIKECLKVSQKLLTLSLIVPTFFSLFLLLFLYNI
;
A
#
# COMPACT_ATOMS: atom_id res chain seq x y z
N MET A 1 -1.24 -29.04 -5.72
CA MET A 1 -0.28 -28.02 -6.19
C MET A 1 -0.97 -27.17 -7.26
N HIS A 2 -1.81 -26.20 -6.86
CA HIS A 2 -2.34 -25.24 -7.83
C HIS A 2 -1.22 -24.24 -8.15
N LEU A 3 -0.82 -24.18 -9.43
CA LEU A 3 0.09 -23.18 -9.95
C LEU A 3 -0.44 -21.80 -9.56
N LYS A 4 0.22 -21.12 -8.61
CA LYS A 4 -0.01 -19.69 -8.34
C LYS A 4 0.13 -18.98 -9.69
N LYS A 5 -0.97 -18.52 -10.29
CA LYS A 5 -0.89 -17.71 -11.51
C LYS A 5 -0.21 -16.40 -11.12
N LYS A 6 0.85 -16.02 -11.86
CA LYS A 6 1.46 -14.70 -11.70
C LYS A 6 0.40 -13.63 -11.95
N THR A 7 0.41 -12.58 -11.13
CA THR A 7 -0.45 -11.41 -11.31
C THR A 7 -0.17 -10.77 -12.67
N SER A 8 -1.22 -10.34 -13.37
CA SER A 8 -1.08 -9.58 -14.62
C SER A 8 -0.57 -8.16 -14.34
N ARG A 9 -0.90 -7.61 -13.16
CA ARG A 9 -0.24 -6.42 -12.62
C ARG A 9 1.20 -6.80 -12.25
N GLN A 10 2.16 -6.24 -13.00
CA GLN A 10 3.56 -6.20 -12.61
C GLN A 10 3.91 -4.73 -12.41
N ILE A 11 4.18 -4.34 -11.16
CA ILE A 11 4.83 -3.06 -10.89
C ILE A 11 6.20 -3.09 -11.59
N PRO A 12 6.65 -1.99 -12.22
CA PRO A 12 7.98 -1.95 -12.81
C PRO A 12 9.04 -2.41 -11.81
N GLY A 13 9.91 -3.33 -12.21
CA GLY A 13 10.88 -3.99 -11.31
C GLY A 13 11.76 -3.03 -10.50
N ILE A 14 11.92 -1.78 -10.94
CA ILE A 14 12.69 -0.74 -10.24
C ILE A 14 12.14 -0.42 -8.84
N PHE A 15 10.83 -0.50 -8.63
CA PHE A 15 10.20 -0.21 -7.33
C PHE A 15 10.41 -1.33 -6.30
N SER A 16 10.61 -2.57 -6.75
CA SER A 16 10.88 -3.71 -5.85
C SER A 16 12.23 -3.60 -5.12
N TYR A 17 13.19 -2.86 -5.71
CA TYR A 17 14.49 -2.60 -5.08
C TYR A 17 14.47 -1.39 -4.15
N MET A 18 13.41 -0.57 -4.17
CA MET A 18 13.34 0.64 -3.33
C MET A 18 13.29 0.29 -1.84
N GLU A 19 12.70 -0.85 -1.44
CA GLU A 19 12.72 -1.30 -0.04
C GLU A 19 14.14 -1.52 0.50
N LEU A 20 15.09 -1.97 -0.33
CA LEU A 20 16.49 -2.11 0.08
C LEU A 20 17.07 -0.75 0.49
N PHE A 21 16.72 0.31 -0.24
CA PHE A 21 17.25 1.66 -0.05
C PHE A 21 16.56 2.48 1.05
N GLN A 22 15.59 1.92 1.79
CA GLN A 22 14.93 2.59 2.92
C GLN A 22 15.77 2.58 4.22
N SER A 23 16.72 1.65 4.37
CA SER A 23 17.53 1.55 5.58
C SER A 23 18.50 2.73 5.71
N LYS A 24 18.54 3.36 6.89
CA LYS A 24 19.52 4.41 7.21
C LYS A 24 20.97 3.92 7.00
N ILE A 25 21.27 2.73 7.50
CA ILE A 25 22.62 2.13 7.39
C ILE A 25 22.99 1.94 5.94
N LEU A 26 22.10 1.34 5.14
CA LEU A 26 22.38 1.10 3.73
C LEU A 26 22.53 2.41 2.95
N SER A 27 21.67 3.40 3.23
CA SER A 27 21.70 4.71 2.57
C SER A 27 23.06 5.41 2.74
N TYR A 28 23.58 5.46 3.97
CA TYR A 28 24.89 6.05 4.22
C TYR A 28 26.04 5.15 3.73
N SER A 29 25.87 3.83 3.76
CA SER A 29 26.86 2.89 3.20
C SER A 29 27.03 3.09 1.69
N ILE A 30 25.94 3.32 0.96
CA ILE A 30 25.99 3.65 -0.48
C ILE A 30 26.59 5.03 -0.69
N PHE A 31 26.21 6.02 0.13
CA PHE A 31 26.75 7.39 0.06
C PHE A 31 28.29 7.41 0.17
N PHE A 32 28.87 6.69 1.12
CA PHE A 32 30.33 6.61 1.27
C PHE A 32 30.97 5.58 0.35
N GLY A 33 30.30 4.47 0.08
CA GLY A 33 30.84 3.35 -0.69
C GLY A 33 30.98 3.66 -2.18
N THR A 34 30.06 4.43 -2.76
CA THR A 34 30.04 4.67 -4.22
C THR A 34 31.32 5.39 -4.70
N PRO A 35 31.73 6.52 -4.09
CA PRO A 35 32.98 7.19 -4.47
C PRO A 35 34.22 6.34 -4.21
N ILE A 36 34.22 5.50 -3.17
CA ILE A 36 35.36 4.62 -2.85
C ILE A 36 35.52 3.55 -3.93
N VAL A 37 34.43 2.88 -4.31
CA VAL A 37 34.45 1.81 -5.32
C VAL A 37 34.90 2.38 -6.66
N PHE A 38 34.29 3.48 -7.12
CA PHE A 38 34.69 4.11 -8.39
C PHE A 38 36.09 4.73 -8.31
N GLY A 39 36.52 5.21 -7.14
CA GLY A 39 37.88 5.67 -6.91
C GLY A 39 38.91 4.57 -7.09
N ILE A 40 38.64 3.35 -6.63
CA ILE A 40 39.53 2.19 -6.86
C ILE A 40 39.64 1.89 -8.35
N PHE A 41 38.51 1.87 -9.08
CA PHE A 41 38.54 1.71 -10.54
C PHE A 41 39.34 2.82 -11.22
N SER A 42 39.13 4.08 -10.80
CA SER A 42 39.86 5.22 -11.34
C SER A 42 41.36 5.14 -11.08
N LEU A 43 41.77 4.67 -9.89
CA LEU A 43 43.18 4.43 -9.56
C LEU A 43 43.81 3.37 -10.47
N LEU A 44 43.10 2.27 -10.71
CA LEU A 44 43.57 1.21 -11.61
C LEU A 44 43.69 1.71 -13.06
N LEU A 45 42.74 2.51 -13.54
CA LEU A 45 42.82 3.12 -14.87
C LEU A 45 43.98 4.11 -14.96
N HIS A 46 44.19 4.95 -13.94
CA HIS A 46 45.31 5.89 -13.89
C HIS A 46 46.67 5.18 -13.87
N TYR A 47 46.78 4.06 -13.14
CA TYR A 47 47.98 3.22 -13.18
C TYR A 47 48.33 2.75 -14.60
N ASN A 48 47.33 2.45 -15.45
CA ASN A 48 47.59 2.06 -16.84
C ASN A 48 48.13 3.22 -17.69
N ILE A 49 47.89 4.48 -17.30
CA ILE A 49 48.35 5.68 -18.01
C ILE A 49 49.76 6.06 -17.54
N VAL A 50 49.98 6.10 -16.22
CA VAL A 50 51.21 6.66 -15.61
C VAL A 50 52.21 5.57 -15.20
N ASN A 51 51.79 4.30 -15.16
CA ASN A 51 52.56 3.13 -14.71
C ASN A 51 53.07 3.24 -13.25
N GLU A 52 52.41 4.06 -12.44
CA GLU A 52 52.69 4.26 -11.02
C GLU A 52 51.38 4.29 -10.22
N LEU A 53 51.37 3.69 -9.02
CA LEU A 53 50.20 3.64 -8.16
C LEU A 53 50.13 4.89 -7.29
N GLU A 54 49.51 5.95 -7.82
CA GLU A 54 49.38 7.23 -7.12
C GLU A 54 48.18 7.24 -6.15
N ILE A 55 48.41 6.94 -4.88
CA ILE A 55 47.35 6.96 -3.84
C ILE A 55 46.68 8.34 -3.74
N PHE A 56 47.40 9.43 -4.00
CA PHE A 56 46.84 10.78 -4.02
C PHE A 56 45.79 10.99 -5.12
N HIS A 57 45.87 10.27 -6.24
CA HIS A 57 44.81 10.27 -7.27
C HIS A 57 43.51 9.70 -6.71
N PHE A 58 43.58 8.55 -6.03
CA PHE A 58 42.44 7.95 -5.36
C PHE A 58 41.80 8.90 -4.34
N ILE A 59 42.62 9.52 -3.48
CA ILE A 59 42.12 10.47 -2.46
C ILE A 59 41.43 11.66 -3.13
N ARG A 60 42.02 12.24 -4.19
CA ARG A 60 41.42 13.36 -4.93
C ARG A 60 40.08 12.97 -5.55
N PHE A 61 39.98 11.79 -6.17
CA PHE A 61 38.73 11.27 -6.72
C PHE A 61 37.64 11.15 -5.66
N VAL A 62 37.95 10.45 -4.55
CA VAL A 62 36.99 10.19 -3.48
C VAL A 62 36.53 11.50 -2.84
N VAL A 63 37.44 12.41 -2.52
CA VAL A 63 37.12 13.70 -1.92
C VAL A 63 36.26 14.55 -2.86
N PHE A 64 36.60 14.61 -4.16
CA PHE A 64 35.85 15.36 -5.15
C PHE A 64 34.38 14.92 -5.20
N PHE A 65 34.10 13.63 -5.39
CA PHE A 65 32.74 13.14 -5.51
C PHE A 65 31.97 13.09 -4.19
N LEU A 66 32.66 12.88 -3.05
CA LEU A 66 32.04 13.04 -1.74
C LEU A 66 31.60 14.49 -1.50
N LEU A 67 32.38 15.48 -1.90
CA LEU A 67 31.98 16.89 -1.78
C LEU A 67 30.77 17.20 -2.67
N VAL A 68 30.76 16.75 -3.93
CA VAL A 68 29.62 16.92 -4.85
C VAL A 68 28.35 16.28 -4.27
N SER A 69 28.44 15.04 -3.78
CA SER A 69 27.31 14.33 -3.16
C SER A 69 26.84 15.00 -1.86
N SER A 70 27.78 15.46 -1.03
CA SER A 70 27.50 16.18 0.23
C SER A 70 26.78 17.50 0.00
N LEU A 71 27.20 18.29 -1.00
CA LEU A 71 26.58 19.57 -1.31
C LEU A 71 25.13 19.41 -1.74
N GLY A 72 24.84 18.47 -2.66
CA GLY A 72 23.46 18.14 -3.05
C GLY A 72 22.60 17.70 -1.88
N THR A 73 23.13 16.79 -1.07
CA THR A 73 22.47 16.26 0.13
C THR A 73 22.17 17.34 1.17
N ILE A 74 23.17 18.11 1.57
CA ILE A 74 23.04 19.18 2.57
C ILE A 74 22.08 20.25 2.07
N PHE A 75 22.17 20.64 0.80
CA PHE A 75 21.30 21.66 0.24
C PHE A 75 19.83 21.20 0.22
N SER A 76 19.58 19.96 -0.22
CA SER A 76 18.24 19.34 -0.20
C SER A 76 17.66 19.33 1.22
N ILE A 77 18.45 18.86 2.20
CA ILE A 77 17.98 18.71 3.58
C ILE A 77 17.78 20.08 4.24
N LYS A 78 18.77 20.97 4.16
CA LYS A 78 18.78 22.23 4.91
C LYS A 78 17.72 23.21 4.41
N PHE A 79 17.52 23.29 3.09
CA PHE A 79 16.66 24.31 2.49
C PHE A 79 15.25 23.81 2.14
N TYR A 80 15.07 22.51 1.86
CA TYR A 80 13.78 21.99 1.34
C TYR A 80 13.09 20.94 2.20
N SER A 81 13.80 20.19 3.07
CA SER A 81 13.19 19.05 3.82
C SER A 81 12.02 19.41 4.73
N LYS A 82 11.95 20.67 5.19
CA LYS A 82 10.82 21.15 6.00
C LYS A 82 9.52 21.24 5.20
N LYS A 83 9.61 21.67 3.93
CA LYS A 83 8.46 21.82 3.03
C LYS A 83 8.20 20.57 2.19
N VAL A 84 9.24 19.78 1.94
CA VAL A 84 9.20 18.59 1.09
C VAL A 84 9.70 17.40 1.91
N PRO A 85 8.80 16.67 2.60
CA PRO A 85 9.17 15.56 3.48
C PRO A 85 10.03 14.49 2.81
N LEU A 86 9.82 14.24 1.51
CA LEU A 86 10.64 13.32 0.72
C LEU A 86 12.14 13.68 0.75
N LEU A 87 12.50 14.96 0.95
CA LEU A 87 13.88 15.44 1.02
C LEU A 87 14.46 15.47 2.44
N ARG A 88 13.81 14.83 3.42
CA ARG A 88 14.40 14.58 4.74
C ARG A 88 15.54 13.57 4.65
N ALA A 89 16.36 13.53 5.70
CA ALA A 89 17.37 12.50 5.86
C ALA A 89 16.72 11.12 6.14
N PRO A 90 17.36 10.01 5.76
CA PRO A 90 16.92 8.68 6.12
C PRO A 90 16.82 8.49 7.65
N PRO A 91 15.83 7.72 8.15
CA PRO A 91 14.90 6.89 7.38
C PRO A 91 13.63 7.61 6.89
N ASN A 92 13.42 8.86 7.30
CA ASN A 92 12.15 9.58 7.09
C ASN A 92 12.06 10.28 5.71
N GLY A 93 13.10 10.17 4.90
CA GLY A 93 13.19 10.76 3.57
C GLY A 93 14.35 10.16 2.77
N TRP A 94 14.48 10.61 1.53
CA TRP A 94 15.28 9.98 0.49
C TRP A 94 16.41 10.89 -0.03
N ALA A 95 16.68 12.02 0.64
CA ALA A 95 17.62 13.01 0.13
C ALA A 95 19.03 12.45 -0.09
N VAL A 96 19.54 11.62 0.82
CA VAL A 96 20.88 11.03 0.72
C VAL A 96 20.97 10.11 -0.50
N GLN A 97 20.00 9.19 -0.64
CA GLN A 97 19.98 8.19 -1.71
C GLN A 97 19.80 8.85 -3.07
N MET A 98 18.88 9.82 -3.18
CA MET A 98 18.65 10.56 -4.42
C MET A 98 19.90 11.31 -4.88
N ASN A 99 20.53 12.08 -3.98
CA ASN A 99 21.73 12.85 -4.34
C ASN A 99 22.95 11.95 -4.58
N THR A 100 23.05 10.80 -3.90
CA THR A 100 24.09 9.82 -4.22
C THR A 100 23.90 9.23 -5.61
N TYR A 101 22.66 8.91 -5.99
CA TYR A 101 22.36 8.40 -7.33
C TYR A 101 22.73 9.42 -8.41
N PHE A 102 22.43 10.70 -8.19
CA PHE A 102 22.82 11.77 -9.11
C PHE A 102 24.35 11.93 -9.22
N SER A 103 25.09 11.90 -8.10
CA SER A 103 26.56 11.97 -8.16
C SER A 103 27.16 10.74 -8.84
N ALA A 104 26.60 9.55 -8.59
CA ALA A 104 27.05 8.29 -9.18
C ALA A 104 26.94 8.30 -10.72
N LEU A 105 25.93 8.99 -11.30
CA LEU A 105 25.84 9.16 -12.75
C LEU A 105 27.03 9.94 -13.32
N ILE A 106 27.51 10.95 -12.58
CA ILE A 106 28.70 11.73 -12.94
C ILE A 106 29.96 10.87 -12.76
N GLU A 107 30.05 10.08 -11.68
CA GLU A 107 31.17 9.17 -11.41
C GLU A 107 31.33 8.12 -12.52
N VAL A 108 30.25 7.44 -12.90
CA VAL A 108 30.25 6.39 -13.92
C VAL A 108 30.68 6.93 -15.27
N THR A 109 30.12 8.07 -15.68
CA THR A 109 30.47 8.70 -16.96
C THR A 109 31.91 9.16 -16.96
N PHE A 110 32.39 9.78 -15.87
CA PHE A 110 33.78 10.19 -15.74
C PHE A 110 34.77 9.02 -15.82
N VAL A 111 34.51 7.91 -15.10
CA VAL A 111 35.32 6.69 -15.18
C VAL A 111 35.28 6.09 -16.60
N PHE A 112 34.13 6.12 -17.27
CA PHE A 112 34.05 5.71 -18.67
C PHE A 112 34.90 6.59 -19.59
N GLY A 113 34.95 7.90 -19.33
CA GLY A 113 35.87 8.81 -20.01
C GLY A 113 37.35 8.46 -19.83
N GLN A 114 37.73 7.96 -18.66
CA GLN A 114 39.09 7.45 -18.40
C GLN A 114 39.41 6.20 -19.22
N VAL A 115 38.44 5.29 -19.34
CA VAL A 115 38.57 4.11 -20.21
C VAL A 115 38.76 4.54 -21.68
N VAL A 116 37.92 5.45 -22.18
CA VAL A 116 38.01 5.95 -23.57
C VAL A 116 39.33 6.69 -23.81
N SER A 117 39.78 7.49 -22.84
CA SER A 117 41.07 8.20 -22.86
C SER A 117 42.25 7.25 -23.05
N ILE A 118 42.26 6.09 -22.38
CA ILE A 118 43.28 5.05 -22.54
C ILE A 118 43.23 4.46 -23.96
N PHE A 119 42.05 4.07 -24.44
CA PHE A 119 41.90 3.43 -25.75
C PHE A 119 42.25 4.34 -26.92
N LEU A 120 41.87 5.62 -26.83
CA LEU A 120 42.07 6.61 -27.89
C LEU A 120 43.30 7.50 -27.66
N GLN A 121 44.07 7.21 -26.61
CA GLN A 121 45.29 7.92 -26.23
C GLN A 121 45.11 9.45 -26.13
N ASN A 122 43.98 9.89 -25.56
CA ASN A 122 43.64 11.30 -25.49
C ASN A 122 42.97 11.67 -24.16
N ILE A 123 43.68 12.46 -23.35
CA ILE A 123 43.26 12.81 -21.98
C ILE A 123 42.01 13.68 -21.93
N TRP A 124 41.70 14.43 -23.00
CA TRP A 124 40.55 15.33 -23.07
C TRP A 124 39.22 14.61 -22.93
N TYR A 125 39.16 13.29 -23.19
CA TYR A 125 37.96 12.49 -22.93
C TYR A 125 37.54 12.51 -21.45
N HIS A 126 38.45 12.76 -20.51
CA HIS A 126 38.08 12.94 -19.09
C HIS A 126 37.11 14.11 -18.93
N GLU A 127 37.41 15.25 -19.55
CA GLU A 127 36.60 16.48 -19.47
C GLU A 127 35.29 16.33 -20.22
N VAL A 128 35.33 15.76 -21.43
CA VAL A 128 34.14 15.52 -22.26
C VAL A 128 33.11 14.68 -21.49
N PHE A 129 33.55 13.57 -20.90
CA PHE A 129 32.66 12.67 -20.19
C PHE A 129 32.26 13.17 -18.79
N LEU A 130 33.06 14.03 -18.15
CA LEU A 130 32.61 14.75 -16.96
C LEU A 130 31.45 15.70 -17.29
N ILE A 131 31.60 16.52 -18.35
CA ILE A 131 30.55 17.44 -18.80
C ILE A 131 29.29 16.65 -19.16
N LEU A 132 29.44 15.53 -19.86
CA LEU A 132 28.34 14.63 -20.20
C LEU A 132 27.63 14.10 -18.93
N GLY A 133 28.40 13.69 -17.94
CA GLY A 133 27.90 13.27 -16.63
C GLY A 133 27.06 14.33 -15.94
N THR A 134 27.52 15.59 -15.94
CA THR A 134 26.79 16.70 -15.33
C THR A 134 25.46 16.98 -16.04
N ILE A 135 25.42 16.87 -17.37
CA ILE A 135 24.20 17.00 -18.18
C ILE A 135 23.22 15.87 -17.87
N ILE A 136 23.67 14.62 -17.86
CA ILE A 136 22.84 13.44 -17.53
C ILE A 136 22.28 13.56 -16.12
N SER A 137 23.13 13.94 -15.15
CA SER A 137 22.73 14.17 -13.77
C SER A 137 21.68 15.29 -13.65
N TYR A 138 21.84 16.40 -14.39
CA TYR A 138 20.83 17.46 -14.42
C TYR A 138 19.50 16.97 -14.99
N ILE A 139 19.52 16.26 -16.12
CA ILE A 139 18.32 15.73 -16.76
C ILE A 139 17.55 14.85 -15.79
N ILE A 140 18.23 13.87 -15.20
CA ILE A 140 17.64 12.92 -14.26
C ILE A 140 17.14 13.62 -12.99
N SER A 141 17.96 14.47 -12.38
CA SER A 141 17.57 15.19 -11.15
C SER A 141 16.40 16.14 -11.41
N PHE A 142 16.38 16.85 -12.55
CA PHE A 142 15.25 17.70 -12.93
C PHE A 142 13.97 16.88 -13.11
N VAL A 143 14.03 15.73 -13.80
CA VAL A 143 12.88 14.82 -13.92
C VAL A 143 12.35 14.43 -12.54
N ILE A 144 13.23 14.03 -11.63
CA ILE A 144 12.80 13.57 -10.30
C ILE A 144 12.22 14.72 -9.49
N TYR A 145 12.96 15.83 -9.34
CA TYR A 145 12.52 16.99 -8.56
C TYR A 145 11.25 17.62 -9.10
N PHE A 146 11.15 17.76 -10.42
CA PHE A 146 9.93 18.26 -11.05
C PHE A 146 8.79 17.27 -10.81
N SER A 147 8.88 16.06 -11.36
CA SER A 147 7.74 15.15 -11.53
C SER A 147 7.29 14.43 -10.28
N PHE A 148 8.22 14.09 -9.39
CA PHE A 148 8.00 13.13 -8.31
C PHE A 148 8.21 13.72 -6.92
N THR A 149 8.45 15.03 -6.80
CA THR A 149 8.56 15.70 -5.50
C THR A 149 7.63 16.91 -5.42
N THR A 150 7.27 17.32 -4.21
CA THR A 150 6.44 18.53 -3.98
C THR A 150 7.23 19.84 -3.97
N VAL A 151 8.47 19.87 -4.49
CA VAL A 151 9.27 21.10 -4.61
C VAL A 151 8.66 22.09 -5.60
N ASP A 152 8.33 23.31 -5.17
CA ASP A 152 7.75 24.36 -6.04
C ASP A 152 8.81 25.11 -6.88
N PRO A 153 8.41 25.80 -7.97
CA PRO A 153 9.32 26.70 -8.68
C PRO A 153 9.79 27.87 -7.77
N PRO A 154 11.05 28.34 -7.90
CA PRO A 154 12.11 27.86 -8.77
C PRO A 154 12.91 26.68 -8.17
N GLY A 155 12.50 26.12 -7.04
CA GLY A 155 13.27 25.17 -6.26
C GLY A 155 13.69 23.89 -6.99
N TYR A 156 12.82 23.29 -7.81
CA TYR A 156 13.18 22.08 -8.56
C TYR A 156 14.28 22.33 -9.60
N LEU A 157 14.38 23.56 -10.13
CA LEU A 157 15.48 23.98 -11.01
C LEU A 157 16.75 24.17 -10.20
N ILE A 158 16.67 24.86 -9.06
CA ILE A 158 17.84 25.10 -8.21
C ILE A 158 18.43 23.76 -7.75
N LEU A 159 17.60 22.85 -7.24
CA LEU A 159 18.04 21.54 -6.75
C LEU A 159 18.70 20.70 -7.85
N SER A 160 18.15 20.69 -9.07
CA SER A 160 18.76 19.95 -10.18
C SER A 160 20.08 20.54 -10.66
N LEU A 161 20.39 21.80 -10.33
CA LEU A 161 21.65 22.47 -10.69
C LEU A 161 22.76 22.25 -9.66
N VAL A 162 22.44 21.98 -8.38
CA VAL A 162 23.44 21.98 -7.29
C VAL A 162 24.61 21.06 -7.59
N GLN A 163 24.37 19.77 -7.86
CA GLN A 163 25.45 18.81 -8.05
C GLN A 163 26.18 18.97 -9.38
N PRO A 164 25.51 19.15 -10.54
CA PRO A 164 26.19 19.44 -11.80
C PRO A 164 27.13 20.66 -11.72
N VAL A 165 26.64 21.77 -11.18
CA VAL A 165 27.45 23.01 -11.04
C VAL A 165 28.57 22.81 -10.03
N SER A 166 28.31 22.10 -8.92
CA SER A 166 29.36 21.78 -7.94
C SER A 166 30.45 20.89 -8.56
N ALA A 167 30.09 19.91 -9.40
CA ALA A 167 31.07 19.07 -10.09
C ALA A 167 31.96 19.87 -11.03
N ILE A 168 31.39 20.79 -11.81
CA ILE A 168 32.17 21.68 -12.69
C ILE A 168 33.12 22.58 -11.89
N LEU A 169 32.63 23.20 -10.81
CA LEU A 169 33.42 24.10 -9.97
C LEU A 169 34.55 23.38 -9.23
N LEU A 170 34.24 22.22 -8.64
CA LEU A 170 35.17 21.45 -7.83
C LEU A 170 36.12 20.59 -8.68
N TYR A 171 35.95 20.53 -10.01
CA TYR A 171 36.86 19.79 -10.88
C TYR A 171 38.31 20.30 -10.78
N SER A 172 38.48 21.60 -10.57
CA SER A 172 39.78 22.23 -10.32
C SER A 172 40.53 21.63 -9.12
N ILE A 173 39.80 21.19 -8.09
CA ILE A 173 40.37 20.52 -6.91
C ILE A 173 40.90 19.13 -7.28
N TYR A 174 40.21 18.43 -8.19
CA TYR A 174 40.64 17.12 -8.66
C TYR A 174 41.91 17.20 -9.51
N ILE A 175 41.97 18.12 -10.48
CA ILE A 175 43.16 18.30 -11.32
C ILE A 175 44.30 19.04 -10.62
N GLY A 176 44.03 19.74 -9.51
CA GLY A 176 45.02 20.49 -8.74
C GLY A 176 45.38 21.86 -9.33
N GLN A 177 44.69 22.28 -10.39
CA GLN A 177 44.87 23.57 -11.07
C GLN A 177 43.51 24.12 -11.53
N PHE A 178 43.39 25.44 -11.67
CA PHE A 178 42.17 26.05 -12.17
C PHE A 178 42.26 26.27 -13.69
N ASP A 179 41.46 25.52 -14.45
CA ASP A 179 41.35 25.66 -15.90
C ASP A 179 40.09 26.51 -16.24
N ILE A 180 40.34 27.77 -16.63
CA ILE A 180 39.29 28.72 -17.02
C ILE A 180 38.59 28.29 -18.32
N ASP A 181 39.32 27.68 -19.25
CA ASP A 181 38.80 27.28 -20.55
C ASP A 181 37.86 26.09 -20.39
N PHE A 182 38.25 25.08 -19.60
CA PHE A 182 37.35 23.99 -19.20
C PHE A 182 36.09 24.54 -18.54
N PHE A 183 36.23 25.44 -17.57
CA PHE A 183 35.09 25.99 -16.83
C PHE A 183 34.08 26.67 -17.76
N ILE A 184 34.56 27.54 -18.67
CA ILE A 184 33.70 28.26 -19.62
C ILE A 184 33.00 27.27 -20.57
N ARG A 185 33.75 26.31 -21.14
CA ARG A 185 33.19 25.27 -22.03
C ARG A 185 32.12 24.46 -21.30
N ALA A 186 32.45 23.90 -20.13
CA ALA A 186 31.54 23.11 -19.31
C ALA A 186 30.25 23.87 -18.99
N MET A 187 30.35 25.13 -18.56
CA MET A 187 29.19 25.95 -18.21
C MET A 187 28.31 26.27 -19.41
N ILE A 188 28.88 26.64 -20.56
CA ILE A 188 28.11 26.94 -21.78
C ILE A 188 27.32 25.69 -22.22
N PHE A 189 28.00 24.55 -22.36
CA PHE A 189 27.36 23.30 -22.76
C PHE A 189 26.28 22.87 -21.81
N PHE A 190 26.58 22.93 -20.51
CA PHE A 190 25.64 22.58 -19.46
C PHE A 190 24.36 23.44 -19.54
N VAL A 191 24.49 24.77 -19.61
CA VAL A 191 23.34 25.69 -19.65
C VAL A 191 22.50 25.48 -20.92
N VAL A 192 23.15 25.35 -22.09
CA VAL A 192 22.44 25.14 -23.36
C VAL A 192 21.65 23.82 -23.32
N CYS A 193 22.27 22.72 -22.90
CA CYS A 193 21.61 21.42 -22.84
C CYS A 193 20.52 21.37 -21.77
N ALA A 194 20.74 22.02 -20.63
CA ALA A 194 19.75 22.15 -19.57
C ALA A 194 18.47 22.86 -20.06
N LEU A 195 18.62 23.97 -20.79
CA LEU A 195 17.48 24.72 -21.34
C LEU A 195 16.74 23.96 -22.45
N ILE A 196 17.48 23.33 -23.37
CA ILE A 196 16.92 22.48 -24.44
C ILE A 196 16.11 21.33 -23.86
N PHE A 197 16.52 20.78 -22.71
CA PHE A 197 15.80 19.69 -22.06
C PHE A 197 14.60 20.16 -21.22
N ALA A 198 14.82 21.11 -20.31
CA ALA A 198 13.83 21.44 -19.28
C ALA A 198 12.53 22.02 -19.87
N ILE A 199 12.62 22.81 -20.95
CA ILE A 199 11.47 23.48 -21.55
C ILE A 199 10.51 22.48 -22.24
N PRO A 200 10.95 21.62 -23.17
CA PRO A 200 10.09 20.59 -23.76
C PRO A 200 9.59 19.57 -22.74
N TYR A 201 10.42 19.17 -21.77
CA TYR A 201 10.03 18.21 -20.74
C TYR A 201 8.84 18.74 -19.92
N ARG A 202 8.95 19.98 -19.44
CA ARG A 202 7.87 20.67 -18.72
C ARG A 202 6.58 20.72 -19.56
N LYS A 203 6.67 21.08 -20.84
CA LYS A 203 5.51 21.09 -21.76
C LYS A 203 4.89 19.70 -21.96
N GLY A 204 5.73 18.66 -22.04
CA GLY A 204 5.29 17.27 -22.20
C GLY A 204 4.50 16.75 -21.00
N LEU A 205 4.95 17.05 -19.78
CA LEU A 205 4.25 16.61 -18.57
C LEU A 205 2.90 17.29 -18.34
N PHE A 206 2.71 18.52 -18.82
CA PHE A 206 1.37 19.11 -18.82
C PHE A 206 0.35 18.29 -19.61
N ARG A 207 0.78 17.46 -20.57
CA ARG A 207 -0.14 16.55 -21.29
C ARG A 207 -0.60 15.38 -20.42
N VAL A 208 0.23 14.89 -19.48
CA VAL A 208 -0.16 13.87 -18.49
C VAL A 208 -1.32 14.38 -17.62
N SER A 209 -1.34 15.69 -17.34
CA SER A 209 -2.41 16.30 -16.57
C SER A 209 -3.79 16.20 -17.24
N ASN A 210 -3.88 15.89 -18.54
CA ASN A 210 -5.17 15.80 -19.24
C ASN A 210 -5.96 14.55 -18.84
N VAL A 211 -5.29 13.39 -18.66
CA VAL A 211 -5.94 12.10 -18.33
C VAL A 211 -6.74 12.20 -17.03
N TYR A 212 -6.10 12.69 -15.96
CA TYR A 212 -6.78 12.88 -14.68
C TYR A 212 -7.84 13.97 -14.72
N ARG A 213 -7.60 15.03 -15.51
CA ARG A 213 -8.53 16.16 -15.64
C ARG A 213 -9.82 15.74 -16.32
N GLU A 214 -9.77 14.83 -17.29
CA GLU A 214 -10.96 14.27 -17.94
C GLU A 214 -11.84 13.48 -16.96
N ALA A 215 -11.24 12.77 -15.99
CA ALA A 215 -11.98 11.96 -15.03
C ALA A 215 -12.48 12.74 -13.80
N THR A 216 -11.74 13.77 -13.36
CA THR A 216 -11.95 14.44 -12.05
C THR A 216 -12.13 15.95 -12.13
N GLY A 217 -11.90 16.57 -13.29
CA GLY A 217 -11.86 18.02 -13.45
C GLY A 217 -10.59 18.68 -12.86
N MET A 218 -9.69 17.92 -12.25
CA MET A 218 -8.49 18.44 -11.58
C MET A 218 -7.20 18.17 -12.36
N SER A 219 -6.14 18.93 -12.06
CA SER A 219 -4.84 18.69 -12.70
C SER A 219 -4.18 17.41 -12.17
N GLY A 220 -3.86 16.47 -13.08
CA GLY A 220 -3.23 15.18 -12.74
C GLY A 220 -1.81 15.28 -12.23
N TYR A 221 -1.09 16.35 -12.58
CA TYR A 221 0.31 16.50 -12.20
C TYR A 221 0.50 16.79 -10.70
N PRO A 222 -0.19 17.77 -10.10
CA PRO A 222 -0.23 17.92 -8.64
C PRO A 222 -0.69 16.65 -7.92
N PHE A 223 -1.67 15.93 -8.49
CA PHE A 223 -2.12 14.65 -7.95
C PHE A 223 -1.00 13.60 -7.90
N ILE A 224 -0.23 13.43 -8.99
CA ILE A 224 0.91 12.48 -9.03
C ILE A 224 1.95 12.82 -7.95
N ARG A 225 2.28 14.11 -7.77
CA ARG A 225 3.26 14.55 -6.77
C ARG A 225 2.76 14.25 -5.35
N ALA A 226 1.47 14.47 -5.10
CA ALA A 226 0.82 14.14 -3.83
C ALA A 226 0.80 12.62 -3.59
N PHE A 227 0.48 11.84 -4.62
CA PHE A 227 0.44 10.38 -4.57
C PHE A 227 1.83 9.81 -4.27
N VAL A 228 2.88 10.27 -4.97
CA VAL A 228 4.25 9.83 -4.71
C VAL A 228 4.70 10.22 -3.30
N LEU A 229 4.36 11.42 -2.83
CA LEU A 229 4.67 11.83 -1.46
C LEU A 229 4.05 10.84 -0.43
N SER A 230 2.75 10.58 -0.54
CA SER A 230 2.01 9.63 0.32
C SER A 230 2.59 8.21 0.26
N MET A 231 2.89 7.71 -0.95
CA MET A 231 3.44 6.37 -1.12
C MET A 231 4.88 6.23 -0.60
N MET A 232 5.71 7.27 -0.74
CA MET A 232 7.14 7.21 -0.43
C MET A 232 7.52 7.65 0.99
N THR A 233 6.60 8.30 1.70
CA THR A 233 6.82 8.79 3.07
C THR A 233 5.62 8.46 3.95
N ASP A 234 5.87 8.17 5.22
CA ASP A 234 4.79 7.85 6.15
C ASP A 234 4.22 9.13 6.78
N GLY A 235 2.90 9.17 6.97
CA GLY A 235 2.20 10.30 7.58
C GLY A 235 2.13 11.57 6.73
N ASN A 236 2.21 11.48 5.40
CA ASN A 236 2.11 12.63 4.50
C ASN A 236 0.96 12.48 3.49
N ASP A 237 -0.20 12.00 3.97
CA ASP A 237 -1.38 11.75 3.15
C ASP A 237 -2.26 13.01 2.95
N GLU A 238 -2.09 14.04 3.77
CA GLU A 238 -2.94 15.25 3.75
C GLU A 238 -3.10 15.85 2.35
N LEU A 239 -2.00 15.95 1.59
CA LEU A 239 -2.03 16.55 0.25
C LEU A 239 -2.85 15.72 -0.73
N ILE A 240 -2.71 14.39 -0.71
CA ILE A 240 -3.47 13.49 -1.61
C ILE A 240 -4.95 13.45 -1.21
N GLU A 241 -5.22 13.50 0.09
CA GLU A 241 -6.57 13.56 0.66
C GLU A 241 -7.34 14.81 0.23
N THR A 242 -6.68 15.96 0.02
CA THR A 242 -7.36 17.15 -0.54
C THR A 242 -7.95 16.91 -1.94
N PHE A 243 -7.35 16.01 -2.75
CA PHE A 243 -7.91 15.62 -4.03
C PHE A 243 -9.11 14.69 -3.84
N PHE A 244 -9.00 13.71 -2.93
CA PHE A 244 -10.09 12.80 -2.63
C PHE A 244 -11.32 13.53 -2.05
N GLU A 245 -11.11 14.48 -1.14
CA GLU A 245 -12.21 15.26 -0.56
C GLU A 245 -12.93 16.13 -1.62
N ARG A 246 -12.22 16.65 -2.62
CA ARG A 246 -12.84 17.42 -3.72
C ARG A 246 -13.77 16.58 -4.59
N VAL A 247 -13.42 15.32 -4.83
CA VAL A 247 -14.20 14.42 -5.70
C VAL A 247 -15.24 13.60 -4.95
N GLY A 248 -15.09 13.48 -3.64
CA GLY A 248 -15.97 12.67 -2.81
C GLY A 248 -17.35 13.29 -2.62
N ILE A 249 -18.32 12.43 -2.34
CA ILE A 249 -19.72 12.79 -2.10
C ILE A 249 -20.06 12.56 -0.63
N LYS A 250 -20.95 13.39 -0.08
CA LYS A 250 -21.52 13.12 1.24
C LYS A 250 -22.38 11.86 1.16
N SER A 251 -22.20 10.92 2.08
CA SER A 251 -22.92 9.65 2.08
C SER A 251 -23.17 9.16 3.50
N PRO A 252 -24.37 8.64 3.81
CA PRO A 252 -24.63 7.98 5.08
C PRO A 252 -23.87 6.65 5.14
N VAL A 253 -23.11 6.44 6.22
CA VAL A 253 -22.41 5.18 6.48
C VAL A 253 -23.15 4.43 7.57
N LYS A 254 -23.64 3.24 7.22
CA LYS A 254 -24.25 2.31 8.17
C LYS A 254 -23.16 1.54 8.90
N ILE A 255 -23.27 1.43 10.21
CA ILE A 255 -22.39 0.61 11.04
C ILE A 255 -23.25 -0.42 11.78
N GLN A 256 -22.88 -1.70 11.66
CA GLN A 256 -23.61 -2.80 12.30
C GLN A 256 -22.74 -3.49 13.34
N TYR A 257 -23.37 -3.90 14.44
CA TYR A 257 -22.71 -4.51 15.58
C TYR A 257 -23.40 -5.79 16.00
N LEU A 258 -22.61 -6.82 16.28
CA LEU A 258 -23.02 -7.94 17.14
C LEU A 258 -22.17 -7.92 18.40
N MET A 259 -22.83 -7.80 19.55
CA MET A 259 -22.19 -7.89 20.85
C MET A 259 -22.54 -9.21 21.51
N ILE A 260 -21.54 -9.86 22.08
CA ILE A 260 -21.65 -11.15 22.76
C ILE A 260 -21.09 -10.96 24.16
N ARG A 261 -21.92 -11.14 25.19
CA ARG A 261 -21.50 -10.96 26.59
C ARG A 261 -21.70 -12.21 27.42
N SER A 262 -20.85 -12.41 28.42
CA SER A 262 -21.02 -13.49 29.39
C SER A 262 -22.30 -13.28 30.22
N ILE A 263 -23.06 -14.35 30.43
CA ILE A 263 -24.20 -14.33 31.36
C ILE A 263 -23.73 -14.12 32.80
N LYS A 264 -22.53 -14.63 33.14
CA LYS A 264 -22.03 -14.68 34.52
C LYS A 264 -21.62 -13.30 35.04
N ASN A 265 -20.82 -12.56 34.28
CA ASN A 265 -20.25 -11.27 34.71
C ASN A 265 -20.70 -10.08 33.87
N ARG A 266 -21.57 -10.29 32.86
CA ARG A 266 -22.09 -9.27 31.93
C ARG A 266 -21.04 -8.54 31.10
N ALA A 267 -19.77 -8.96 31.14
CA ALA A 267 -18.71 -8.39 30.33
C ALA A 267 -18.85 -8.79 28.87
N ILE A 268 -18.61 -7.84 27.95
CA ILE A 268 -18.58 -8.10 26.51
C ILE A 268 -17.32 -8.90 26.21
N LYS A 269 -17.50 -10.08 25.61
CA LYS A 269 -16.43 -11.02 25.25
C LYS A 269 -16.21 -11.10 23.74
N GLY A 270 -17.25 -10.83 22.95
CA GLY A 270 -17.19 -10.73 21.50
C GLY A 270 -17.85 -9.44 21.01
N LEU A 271 -17.21 -8.78 20.04
CA LEU A 271 -17.67 -7.53 19.47
C LEU A 271 -17.38 -7.56 17.97
N PHE A 272 -18.40 -7.83 17.17
CA PHE A 272 -18.28 -7.80 15.72
C PHE A 272 -18.70 -6.42 15.25
N ILE A 273 -17.84 -5.76 14.48
CA ILE A 273 -18.08 -4.43 13.94
C ILE A 273 -18.02 -4.54 12.42
N VAL A 274 -19.09 -4.14 11.76
CA VAL A 274 -19.22 -4.21 10.30
C VAL A 274 -19.59 -2.80 9.79
N PRO A 275 -18.59 -1.92 9.59
CA PRO A 275 -18.83 -0.62 9.00
C PRO A 275 -19.04 -0.78 7.49
N ASN A 276 -20.01 -0.07 6.92
CA ASN A 276 -20.20 -0.01 5.46
C ASN A 276 -19.21 1.00 4.84
N VAL A 277 -17.93 0.74 5.06
CA VAL A 277 -16.77 1.52 4.61
C VAL A 277 -15.77 0.52 4.02
N HIS A 278 -15.22 0.83 2.85
CA HIS A 278 -14.11 0.07 2.29
C HIS A 278 -12.80 0.56 2.91
N PHE A 279 -11.89 -0.34 3.29
CA PHE A 279 -10.67 0.02 4.02
C PHE A 279 -9.47 0.27 3.10
N GLY A 280 -9.69 0.93 1.97
CA GLY A 280 -8.67 1.25 0.99
C GLY A 280 -8.60 2.75 0.72
N PRO A 281 -7.74 3.21 -0.21
CA PRO A 281 -7.09 2.40 -1.24
C PRO A 281 -5.63 1.96 -0.92
N PHE A 282 -4.88 2.70 -0.10
CA PHE A 282 -3.44 2.45 0.10
C PHE A 282 -2.94 3.01 1.44
N LYS A 283 -2.01 2.28 2.08
CA LYS A 283 -1.32 2.68 3.33
C LYS A 283 -2.28 3.12 4.45
N THR A 284 -2.27 4.40 4.78
CA THR A 284 -3.01 5.09 5.85
C THR A 284 -3.92 6.16 5.26
N CYS A 285 -4.06 6.24 3.94
CA CYS A 285 -4.85 7.28 3.32
C CYS A 285 -6.35 6.95 3.36
N GLY A 286 -7.19 7.94 3.67
CA GLY A 286 -8.62 7.74 3.75
C GLY A 286 -8.97 6.76 4.87
N SER A 287 -9.73 5.70 4.56
CA SER A 287 -10.16 4.67 5.52
C SER A 287 -9.20 3.48 5.66
N SER A 288 -7.97 3.57 5.16
CA SER A 288 -7.10 2.40 5.00
C SER A 288 -6.68 1.71 6.31
N ASP A 289 -6.60 2.46 7.41
CA ASP A 289 -6.22 2.02 8.76
C ASP A 289 -7.38 2.05 9.76
N LEU A 290 -8.62 2.23 9.29
CA LEU A 290 -9.81 2.18 10.15
C LEU A 290 -9.89 0.88 10.98
N PRO A 291 -9.57 -0.32 10.45
CA PRO A 291 -9.50 -1.53 11.28
C PRO A 291 -8.51 -1.40 12.45
N GLU A 292 -7.30 -0.87 12.21
CA GLU A 292 -6.28 -0.67 13.25
C GLU A 292 -6.79 0.28 14.34
N HIS A 293 -7.43 1.39 13.95
CA HIS A 293 -8.01 2.36 14.90
C HIS A 293 -9.10 1.72 15.78
N ILE A 294 -9.96 0.90 15.18
CA ILE A 294 -11.00 0.16 15.92
C ILE A 294 -10.37 -0.88 16.86
N TYR A 295 -9.40 -1.65 16.39
CA TYR A 295 -8.72 -2.66 17.23
C TYR A 295 -8.01 -2.04 18.43
N LYS A 296 -7.37 -0.88 18.26
CA LYS A 296 -6.77 -0.12 19.38
C LYS A 296 -7.82 0.40 20.35
N ALA A 297 -8.95 0.90 19.84
CA ALA A 297 -10.01 1.46 20.69
C ALA A 297 -10.74 0.42 21.55
N PHE A 298 -10.78 -0.85 21.12
CA PHE A 298 -11.46 -1.96 21.82
C PHE A 298 -10.53 -3.15 22.09
N GLU A 299 -9.27 -2.86 22.41
CA GLU A 299 -8.26 -3.88 22.75
C GLU A 299 -8.63 -4.66 24.01
N ASP A 300 -9.43 -4.06 24.91
CA ASP A 300 -9.95 -4.66 26.14
C ASP A 300 -10.96 -5.79 25.91
N ILE A 301 -11.56 -5.85 24.72
CA ILE A 301 -12.55 -6.87 24.37
C ILE A 301 -11.86 -7.96 23.52
N PRO A 302 -11.67 -9.20 24.05
CA PRO A 302 -10.84 -10.21 23.39
C PRO A 302 -11.34 -10.62 22.00
N GLY A 303 -12.66 -10.62 21.79
CA GLY A 303 -13.29 -10.96 20.53
C GLY A 303 -13.72 -9.77 19.68
N THR A 304 -13.07 -8.61 19.82
CA THR A 304 -13.23 -7.51 18.85
C THR A 304 -12.77 -7.98 17.48
N THR A 305 -13.63 -7.83 16.48
CA THR A 305 -13.38 -8.24 15.10
C THR A 305 -14.03 -7.26 14.14
N VAL A 306 -13.24 -6.70 13.21
CA VAL A 306 -13.69 -5.78 12.18
C VAL A 306 -13.87 -6.54 10.87
N TYR A 307 -15.11 -6.71 10.42
CA TYR A 307 -15.39 -7.47 9.21
C TYR A 307 -15.54 -6.58 7.98
N HIS A 308 -15.03 -7.07 6.86
CA HIS A 308 -15.37 -6.60 5.53
C HIS A 308 -16.83 -6.98 5.17
N THR A 309 -17.49 -6.14 4.39
CA THR A 309 -18.85 -6.35 3.89
C THR A 309 -18.86 -6.13 2.38
N THR A 310 -20.00 -6.34 1.72
CA THR A 310 -20.18 -5.98 0.30
C THR A 310 -20.01 -4.47 0.11
N ASN A 311 -18.79 -4.05 -0.20
CA ASN A 311 -18.42 -2.72 -0.62
C ASN A 311 -17.21 -2.81 -1.56
N ASP A 312 -16.89 -1.70 -2.20
CA ASP A 312 -15.71 -1.54 -3.05
C ASP A 312 -15.12 -0.15 -2.84
N HIS A 313 -14.12 0.23 -3.64
CA HIS A 313 -13.50 1.56 -3.55
C HIS A 313 -14.46 2.76 -3.66
N THR A 314 -15.71 2.60 -4.06
CA THR A 314 -16.71 3.68 -3.99
C THR A 314 -17.06 4.06 -2.55
N GLN A 315 -16.89 3.15 -1.58
CA GLN A 315 -17.09 3.37 -0.14
C GLN A 315 -15.80 3.77 0.62
N ASN A 316 -14.70 4.07 -0.08
CA ASN A 316 -13.50 4.63 0.57
C ASN A 316 -13.83 5.99 1.19
N LEU A 317 -13.48 6.20 2.46
CA LEU A 317 -13.50 7.53 3.06
C LEU A 317 -12.45 8.41 2.38
N THR A 318 -12.77 9.69 2.19
CA THR A 318 -11.86 10.59 1.49
C THR A 318 -10.66 11.02 2.31
N THR A 319 -10.79 11.08 3.65
CA THR A 319 -9.78 11.64 4.54
C THR A 319 -9.75 10.94 5.90
N GLN A 320 -8.61 11.01 6.59
CA GLN A 320 -8.44 10.55 7.98
C GLN A 320 -9.39 11.24 8.97
N ARG A 321 -9.78 12.49 8.71
CA ARG A 321 -10.79 13.18 9.52
C ARG A 321 -12.08 12.38 9.62
N PHE A 322 -12.53 11.74 8.54
CA PHE A 322 -13.75 10.93 8.56
C PHE A 322 -13.56 9.56 9.22
N VAL A 323 -12.32 9.04 9.29
CA VAL A 323 -12.00 7.85 10.10
C VAL A 323 -12.28 8.13 11.57
N GLU A 324 -11.82 9.28 12.08
CA GLU A 324 -12.09 9.69 13.46
C GLU A 324 -13.59 9.88 13.74
N VAL A 325 -14.34 10.49 12.82
CA VAL A 325 -15.81 10.62 12.93
C VAL A 325 -16.49 9.24 13.07
N ILE A 326 -16.11 8.28 12.22
CA ILE A 326 -16.64 6.90 12.30
C ILE A 326 -16.22 6.23 13.61
N LEU A 327 -14.96 6.38 14.02
CA LEU A 327 -14.44 5.79 15.24
C LEU A 327 -15.16 6.33 16.48
N ASP A 328 -15.40 7.64 16.54
CA ASP A 328 -16.12 8.26 17.65
C ASP A 328 -17.57 7.81 17.69
N ARG A 329 -18.23 7.68 16.54
CA ARG A 329 -19.56 7.07 16.45
C ARG A 329 -19.57 5.64 17.00
N ILE A 330 -18.57 4.83 16.67
CA ILE A 330 -18.43 3.45 17.18
C ILE A 330 -18.25 3.45 18.71
N LYS A 331 -17.39 4.31 19.25
CA LYS A 331 -17.17 4.45 20.71
C LYS A 331 -18.46 4.84 21.43
N GLU A 332 -19.20 5.81 20.89
CA GLU A 332 -20.48 6.25 21.43
C GLU A 332 -21.51 5.11 21.42
N ASP A 333 -21.65 4.42 20.30
CA ASP A 333 -22.59 3.30 20.15
C ASP A 333 -22.34 2.19 21.17
N ILE A 334 -21.07 1.82 21.38
CA ILE A 334 -20.69 0.78 22.36
C ILE A 334 -20.87 1.28 23.79
N LYS A 335 -20.52 2.54 24.08
CA LYS A 335 -20.72 3.15 25.40
C LYS A 335 -22.20 3.18 25.78
N LEU A 336 -23.08 3.54 24.84
CA LEU A 336 -24.52 3.52 25.05
C LEU A 336 -25.05 2.13 25.40
N VAL A 337 -24.50 1.07 24.78
CA VAL A 337 -24.88 -0.30 25.11
C VAL A 337 -24.35 -0.74 26.47
N LYS A 338 -23.07 -0.44 26.78
CA LYS A 338 -22.45 -0.77 28.08
C LYS A 338 -23.19 -0.10 29.26
N ASN A 339 -23.73 1.10 29.06
CA ASN A 339 -24.36 1.89 30.13
C ASN A 339 -25.89 1.75 30.22
N SER A 340 -26.52 0.92 29.39
CA SER A 340 -27.99 0.82 29.34
C SER A 340 -28.49 -0.48 29.96
N ASP A 341 -29.18 -0.35 31.09
CA ASP A 341 -29.87 -1.47 31.75
C ASP A 341 -31.19 -1.86 31.05
N LYS A 342 -31.67 -1.04 30.12
CA LYS A 342 -32.94 -1.26 29.40
C LYS A 342 -32.80 -2.17 28.18
N ILE A 343 -31.58 -2.52 27.80
CA ILE A 343 -31.33 -3.36 26.62
C ILE A 343 -31.69 -4.81 26.92
N ILE A 344 -32.54 -5.39 26.07
CA ILE A 344 -32.90 -6.80 26.14
C ILE A 344 -31.89 -7.59 25.30
N TRP A 345 -31.13 -8.45 25.97
CA TRP A 345 -30.18 -9.36 25.35
C TRP A 345 -30.82 -10.72 25.10
N GLU A 346 -30.49 -11.36 23.98
CA GLU A 346 -31.03 -12.66 23.62
C GLU A 346 -30.10 -13.78 24.07
N ASN A 347 -30.61 -14.71 24.88
CA ASN A 347 -29.84 -15.82 25.44
C ASN A 347 -29.90 -17.12 24.60
N GLN A 348 -30.78 -17.16 23.60
CA GLN A 348 -30.98 -18.31 22.72
C GLN A 348 -31.07 -17.86 21.28
N ILE A 349 -30.25 -18.44 20.42
CA ILE A 349 -30.21 -18.13 18.99
C ILE A 349 -30.47 -19.39 18.17
N LYS A 350 -30.70 -19.25 16.86
CA LYS A 350 -30.71 -20.43 15.99
C LYS A 350 -29.29 -20.97 15.88
N GLY A 351 -29.16 -22.29 15.71
CA GLY A 351 -27.87 -22.86 15.35
C GLY A 351 -27.37 -22.28 14.03
N PHE A 352 -26.05 -22.33 13.80
CA PHE A 352 -25.50 -21.97 12.50
C PHE A 352 -26.12 -22.87 11.40
N SER A 353 -26.03 -22.49 10.14
CA SER A 353 -26.33 -23.39 9.04
C SER A 353 -25.56 -22.99 7.79
N ARG A 354 -25.34 -23.98 6.91
CA ARG A 354 -24.67 -23.78 5.62
C ARG A 354 -25.69 -23.81 4.49
N LYS A 355 -25.50 -22.94 3.51
CA LYS A 355 -26.22 -22.96 2.23
C LYS A 355 -25.24 -22.83 1.09
N ILE A 356 -25.62 -23.41 -0.04
CA ILE A 356 -24.87 -23.35 -1.29
C ILE A 356 -25.86 -23.03 -2.41
N SER A 357 -25.45 -22.14 -3.30
CA SER A 357 -26.09 -21.85 -4.57
C SER A 357 -25.00 -21.72 -5.63
N ASN A 358 -24.88 -22.72 -6.51
CA ASN A 358 -23.85 -22.78 -7.55
C ASN A 358 -22.44 -22.50 -6.99
N THR A 359 -21.85 -21.36 -7.32
CA THR A 359 -20.49 -20.99 -6.89
C THR A 359 -20.42 -20.35 -5.51
N ALA A 360 -21.54 -19.84 -5.00
CA ALA A 360 -21.61 -19.14 -3.73
C ALA A 360 -21.93 -20.09 -2.56
N LYS A 361 -21.22 -19.89 -1.45
CA LYS A 361 -21.40 -20.58 -0.18
C LYS A 361 -21.70 -19.56 0.90
N LEU A 362 -22.51 -19.98 1.86
CA LEU A 362 -22.91 -19.16 3.00
C LEU A 362 -22.88 -20.00 4.27
N LEU A 363 -22.24 -19.49 5.32
CA LEU A 363 -22.41 -19.92 6.70
C LEU A 363 -23.10 -18.79 7.46
N GLY A 364 -24.09 -19.08 8.28
CA GLY A 364 -24.71 -18.01 9.05
C GLY A 364 -25.60 -18.49 10.18
N THR A 365 -26.03 -17.55 11.01
CA THR A 365 -27.04 -17.73 12.04
C THR A 365 -28.05 -16.57 12.01
N GLU A 366 -29.04 -16.59 12.89
CA GLU A 366 -30.00 -15.52 13.10
C GLU A 366 -30.04 -15.15 14.57
N ILE A 367 -29.93 -13.84 14.83
CA ILE A 367 -29.95 -13.24 16.16
C ILE A 367 -30.95 -12.09 16.12
N SER A 368 -31.94 -12.10 17.00
CA SER A 368 -32.91 -11.01 17.18
C SER A 368 -33.62 -10.61 15.89
N ASN A 369 -34.05 -11.60 15.09
CA ASN A 369 -34.66 -11.41 13.77
C ASN A 369 -33.73 -10.67 12.78
N VAL A 370 -32.42 -10.82 12.95
CA VAL A 370 -31.36 -10.31 12.07
C VAL A 370 -30.43 -11.47 11.70
N PRO A 371 -30.44 -11.92 10.44
CA PRO A 371 -29.48 -12.87 9.93
C PRO A 371 -28.07 -12.29 9.97
N ILE A 372 -27.09 -13.11 10.31
CA ILE A 372 -25.66 -12.79 10.24
C ILE A 372 -25.04 -13.84 9.34
N VAL A 373 -24.58 -13.41 8.17
CA VAL A 373 -24.17 -14.32 7.09
C VAL A 373 -22.75 -14.03 6.65
N PHE A 374 -21.97 -15.08 6.54
CA PHE A 374 -20.62 -15.09 5.97
C PHE A 374 -20.74 -15.67 4.57
N ILE A 375 -20.48 -14.86 3.56
CA ILE A 375 -20.57 -15.24 2.14
C ILE A 375 -19.16 -15.45 1.58
N THR A 376 -19.00 -16.47 0.73
CA THR A 376 -17.73 -16.75 0.05
C THR A 376 -17.98 -17.44 -1.29
N ARG A 377 -17.11 -17.19 -2.26
CA ARG A 377 -17.05 -17.94 -3.53
C ARG A 377 -15.94 -19.00 -3.56
N HIS A 378 -15.21 -19.18 -2.45
CA HIS A 378 -14.11 -20.14 -2.38
C HIS A 378 -14.51 -21.53 -2.92
N PRO A 379 -13.70 -22.17 -3.78
CA PRO A 379 -12.32 -21.80 -4.12
C PRO A 379 -12.18 -20.81 -5.29
N LEU A 380 -13.29 -20.32 -5.85
CA LEU A 380 -13.22 -19.32 -6.91
C LEU A 380 -12.80 -17.97 -6.31
N PRO A 381 -11.99 -17.20 -7.05
CA PRO A 381 -11.48 -15.94 -6.54
C PRO A 381 -12.56 -14.87 -6.46
N SER A 382 -12.46 -14.06 -5.41
CA SER A 382 -13.19 -12.81 -5.22
C SER A 382 -12.30 -11.85 -4.44
N ASP A 383 -12.28 -10.60 -4.88
CA ASP A 383 -11.75 -9.48 -4.10
C ASP A 383 -12.98 -8.78 -3.49
N ASP A 384 -13.34 -7.60 -3.96
CA ASP A 384 -14.53 -6.89 -3.50
C ASP A 384 -15.85 -7.39 -4.11
N ILE A 385 -16.96 -7.02 -3.45
CA ILE A 385 -18.34 -7.23 -3.92
C ILE A 385 -19.06 -5.88 -3.92
N GLU A 386 -19.51 -5.41 -5.09
CA GLU A 386 -20.19 -4.12 -5.22
C GLU A 386 -21.34 -3.95 -4.20
N ALA A 387 -21.40 -2.77 -3.56
CA ALA A 387 -22.34 -2.49 -2.48
C ALA A 387 -23.82 -2.72 -2.86
N GLU A 388 -24.17 -2.47 -4.12
CA GLU A 388 -25.53 -2.68 -4.64
C GLU A 388 -26.00 -4.15 -4.56
N ILE A 389 -25.07 -5.12 -4.52
CA ILE A 389 -25.37 -6.54 -4.31
C ILE A 389 -25.81 -6.76 -2.86
N GLY A 390 -25.10 -6.14 -1.92
CA GLY A 390 -25.45 -6.11 -0.50
C GLY A 390 -26.82 -5.51 -0.24
N ASP A 391 -27.12 -4.40 -0.92
CA ASP A 391 -28.43 -3.74 -0.82
C ASP A 391 -29.57 -4.63 -1.32
N GLN A 392 -29.36 -5.37 -2.40
CA GLN A 392 -30.33 -6.36 -2.89
C GLN A 392 -30.54 -7.51 -1.91
N ILE A 393 -29.45 -8.06 -1.34
CA ILE A 393 -29.52 -9.10 -0.31
C ILE A 393 -30.30 -8.59 0.91
N ARG A 394 -30.03 -7.35 1.34
CA ARG A 394 -30.71 -6.70 2.47
C ARG A 394 -32.20 -6.46 2.19
N ALA A 395 -32.54 -5.90 1.03
CA ALA A 395 -33.93 -5.70 0.62
C ALA A 395 -34.70 -7.03 0.59
N GLN A 396 -34.07 -8.10 0.13
CA GLN A 396 -34.67 -9.43 0.10
C GLN A 396 -34.85 -10.04 1.49
N ALA A 397 -33.89 -9.86 2.40
CA ALA A 397 -34.04 -10.24 3.81
C ALA A 397 -35.21 -9.50 4.48
N ILE A 398 -35.32 -8.19 4.26
CA ILE A 398 -36.43 -7.37 4.78
C ILE A 398 -37.77 -7.82 4.19
N SER A 399 -37.83 -8.08 2.88
CA SER A 399 -39.03 -8.65 2.22
C SER A 399 -39.38 -10.03 2.78
N ASN A 400 -38.38 -10.82 3.18
CA ASN A 400 -38.55 -12.07 3.90
C ASN A 400 -38.91 -11.86 5.38
N GLY A 401 -39.13 -10.64 5.88
CA GLY A 401 -39.64 -10.33 7.22
C GLY A 401 -38.59 -10.21 8.32
N TYR A 402 -37.31 -10.15 7.97
CA TYR A 402 -36.24 -9.82 8.92
C TYR A 402 -36.20 -8.32 9.18
N LYS A 403 -35.76 -7.92 10.37
CA LYS A 403 -35.57 -6.50 10.70
C LYS A 403 -34.44 -5.90 9.87
N ASP A 404 -33.40 -6.68 9.67
CA ASP A 404 -32.18 -6.29 8.98
C ASP A 404 -31.36 -7.56 8.63
N ILE A 405 -30.16 -7.39 8.07
CA ILE A 405 -29.15 -8.46 7.88
C ILE A 405 -27.74 -7.90 8.09
N ILE A 406 -26.83 -8.66 8.72
CA ILE A 406 -25.39 -8.42 8.67
C ILE A 406 -24.81 -9.33 7.58
N ILE A 407 -24.17 -8.72 6.60
CA ILE A 407 -23.50 -9.42 5.50
C ILE A 407 -22.00 -9.26 5.72
N ILE A 408 -21.29 -10.38 5.80
CA ILE A 408 -19.85 -10.42 5.95
C ILE A 408 -19.29 -11.06 4.69
N ASP A 409 -18.53 -10.29 3.94
CA ASP A 409 -17.71 -10.88 2.88
C ASP A 409 -16.53 -11.60 3.54
N SER A 410 -16.36 -12.87 3.20
CA SER A 410 -15.24 -13.61 3.75
C SER A 410 -13.90 -13.17 3.16
N HIS A 411 -13.88 -12.64 1.94
CA HIS A 411 -12.67 -12.05 1.32
C HIS A 411 -11.43 -12.99 1.41
N ASN A 412 -11.65 -14.28 1.20
CA ASN A 412 -10.73 -15.35 1.61
C ASN A 412 -10.25 -16.25 0.48
N ALA A 413 -10.30 -15.77 -0.77
CA ALA A 413 -9.94 -16.57 -1.93
C ALA A 413 -9.32 -15.72 -3.03
N ILE A 414 -8.01 -15.80 -3.16
CA ILE A 414 -7.26 -15.29 -4.32
C ILE A 414 -6.42 -16.40 -4.97
N LEU A 415 -6.41 -16.44 -6.30
CA LEU A 415 -5.62 -17.39 -7.12
C LEU A 415 -4.70 -16.70 -8.14
N GLY A 416 -4.96 -15.42 -8.43
CA GLY A 416 -4.28 -14.64 -9.46
C GLY A 416 -4.58 -13.15 -9.27
N ASP A 417 -5.25 -12.54 -10.24
CA ASP A 417 -5.71 -11.16 -10.15
C ASP A 417 -6.95 -11.03 -9.24
N GLU A 418 -7.12 -9.81 -8.74
CA GLU A 418 -8.30 -9.35 -8.00
C GLU A 418 -9.53 -9.40 -8.92
N ILE A 419 -10.64 -9.95 -8.42
CA ILE A 419 -11.90 -10.04 -9.15
C ILE A 419 -13.00 -9.35 -8.36
N LEU A 420 -13.31 -8.11 -8.77
CA LEU A 420 -14.49 -7.38 -8.32
C LEU A 420 -15.75 -8.08 -8.83
N ILE A 421 -16.64 -8.46 -7.91
CA ILE A 421 -17.95 -9.02 -8.24
C ILE A 421 -18.92 -7.89 -8.53
N LYS A 422 -19.25 -7.72 -9.81
CA LYS A 422 -20.15 -6.66 -10.28
C LYS A 422 -21.60 -7.07 -10.27
N LYS A 423 -22.50 -6.12 -10.06
CA LYS A 423 -23.94 -6.30 -10.19
C LYS A 423 -24.30 -6.79 -11.60
N GLY A 424 -25.27 -7.70 -11.66
CA GLY A 424 -25.80 -8.25 -12.91
C GLY A 424 -24.96 -9.38 -13.49
N THR A 425 -23.83 -9.71 -12.87
CA THR A 425 -23.04 -10.90 -13.21
C THR A 425 -23.67 -12.17 -12.63
N ILE A 426 -23.32 -13.34 -13.19
CA ILE A 426 -23.80 -14.64 -12.69
C ILE A 426 -23.33 -14.85 -11.24
N GLU A 427 -22.11 -14.41 -10.94
CA GLU A 427 -21.48 -14.43 -9.64
C GLU A 427 -22.29 -13.64 -8.60
N SER A 428 -22.74 -12.43 -8.97
CA SER A 428 -23.60 -11.63 -8.10
C SER A 428 -24.95 -12.32 -7.83
N GLN A 429 -25.53 -12.96 -8.85
CA GLN A 429 -26.79 -13.67 -8.72
C GLN A 429 -26.68 -14.91 -7.81
N ASP A 430 -25.55 -15.62 -7.86
CA ASP A 430 -25.27 -16.75 -6.97
C ASP A 430 -25.24 -16.31 -5.49
N LEU A 431 -24.59 -15.17 -5.19
CA LEU A 431 -24.53 -14.58 -3.85
C LEU A 431 -25.91 -14.14 -3.33
N ILE A 432 -26.71 -13.50 -4.20
CA ILE A 432 -28.09 -13.13 -3.88
C ILE A 432 -28.93 -14.38 -3.62
N ASN A 433 -28.84 -15.39 -4.49
CA ASN A 433 -29.62 -16.62 -4.39
C ASN A 433 -29.29 -17.42 -3.13
N VAL A 434 -28.01 -17.56 -2.77
CA VAL A 434 -27.62 -18.30 -1.54
C VAL A 434 -28.14 -17.59 -0.29
N SER A 435 -28.10 -16.26 -0.28
CA SER A 435 -28.61 -15.43 0.81
C SER A 435 -30.14 -15.50 0.92
N ASN A 436 -30.85 -15.48 -0.21
CA ASN A 436 -32.30 -15.71 -0.25
C ASN A 436 -32.67 -17.09 0.28
N LYS A 437 -31.94 -18.13 -0.16
CA LYS A 437 -32.15 -19.51 0.26
C LYS A 437 -31.98 -19.66 1.78
N PHE A 438 -30.96 -19.00 2.35
CA PHE A 438 -30.75 -18.95 3.79
C PHE A 438 -31.92 -18.27 4.52
N THR A 439 -32.23 -17.03 4.14
CA THR A 439 -33.27 -16.21 4.78
C THR A 439 -34.66 -16.85 4.70
N LYS A 440 -35.04 -17.45 3.56
CA LYS A 440 -36.31 -18.20 3.43
C LYS A 440 -36.33 -19.46 4.30
N SER A 441 -35.24 -20.24 4.31
CA SER A 441 -35.20 -21.49 5.05
C SER A 441 -35.21 -21.30 6.57
N ASN A 442 -34.55 -20.25 7.08
CA ASN A 442 -34.53 -19.96 8.51
C ASN A 442 -35.84 -19.37 9.02
N LYS A 443 -36.67 -18.77 8.15
CA LYS A 443 -38.01 -18.30 8.53
C LYS A 443 -38.99 -19.45 8.79
N VAL A 444 -38.73 -20.64 8.25
CA VAL A 444 -39.57 -21.82 8.51
C VAL A 444 -39.46 -22.16 10.00
N ARG A 445 -40.57 -21.95 10.72
CA ARG A 445 -40.79 -21.86 12.18
C ARG A 445 -40.26 -23.01 13.07
N ASN A 446 -39.48 -23.95 12.55
CA ASN A 446 -39.19 -25.23 13.21
C ASN A 446 -37.74 -25.40 13.70
N SER A 447 -36.85 -24.42 13.49
CA SER A 447 -35.50 -24.51 14.09
C SER A 447 -35.56 -24.02 15.53
N PRO A 448 -35.32 -24.89 16.54
CA PRO A 448 -35.35 -24.47 17.93
C PRO A 448 -34.24 -23.45 18.19
N LYS A 449 -34.57 -22.39 18.93
CA LYS A 449 -33.57 -21.50 19.50
C LYS A 449 -32.91 -22.23 20.67
N VAL A 450 -31.59 -22.14 20.73
CA VAL A 450 -30.76 -22.88 21.67
C VAL A 450 -29.76 -21.93 22.31
N GLN A 451 -29.42 -22.20 23.56
CA GLN A 451 -28.38 -21.47 24.23
C GLN A 451 -27.01 -21.91 23.67
N MET A 452 -26.15 -20.92 23.40
CA MET A 452 -24.82 -21.15 22.87
C MET A 452 -23.78 -20.95 23.98
N LEU A 453 -22.80 -21.83 24.03
CA LEU A 453 -21.53 -21.51 24.68
C LEU A 453 -20.63 -20.77 23.69
N TYR A 454 -19.89 -19.79 24.18
CA TYR A 454 -18.97 -19.00 23.38
C TYR A 454 -17.60 -18.91 24.05
N GLY A 455 -16.59 -19.27 23.28
CA GLY A 455 -15.19 -19.19 23.60
C GLY A 455 -14.47 -18.33 22.57
N VAL A 456 -13.37 -17.68 22.98
CA VAL A 456 -12.62 -16.79 22.11
C VAL A 456 -11.13 -16.86 22.39
N ALA A 457 -10.33 -16.76 21.35
CA ALA A 457 -8.89 -16.58 21.44
C ALA A 457 -8.45 -15.50 20.46
N LYS A 458 -7.57 -14.60 20.91
CA LYS A 458 -6.90 -13.59 20.07
C LYS A 458 -5.40 -13.86 20.09
N GLY A 459 -4.74 -13.69 18.96
CA GLY A 459 -3.31 -13.90 18.84
C GLY A 459 -2.67 -13.02 17.79
N THR A 460 -1.36 -12.83 17.92
CA THR A 460 -0.51 -12.21 16.91
C THR A 460 0.51 -13.23 16.39
N PHE A 461 1.06 -12.99 15.20
CA PHE A 461 2.15 -13.78 14.64
C PHE A 461 3.49 -13.17 15.04
N GLN A 462 4.20 -13.80 15.97
CA GLN A 462 5.53 -13.35 16.39
C GLN A 462 6.49 -13.36 15.19
N ASN A 463 7.33 -12.32 15.07
CA ASN A 463 8.27 -12.11 13.95
C ASN A 463 7.64 -11.70 12.61
N TYR A 464 6.34 -11.43 12.56
CA TYR A 464 5.68 -10.91 11.37
C TYR A 464 5.16 -9.50 11.64
N THR A 465 5.19 -8.68 10.60
CA THR A 465 4.77 -7.27 10.61
C THR A 465 3.69 -7.04 9.56
N GLU A 466 3.17 -5.81 9.46
CA GLU A 466 2.24 -5.43 8.40
C GLU A 466 2.80 -5.66 7.00
N LYS A 467 4.12 -5.56 6.84
CA LYS A 467 4.81 -5.89 5.58
C LYS A 467 4.67 -7.37 5.21
N ASP A 468 4.42 -8.24 6.17
CA ASP A 468 4.28 -9.68 5.92
C ASP A 468 2.83 -10.09 5.64
N GLY A 469 1.89 -9.14 5.62
CA GLY A 469 0.49 -9.39 5.26
C GLY A 469 -0.48 -9.52 6.44
N ILE A 470 -0.05 -9.21 7.67
CA ILE A 470 -0.91 -9.24 8.86
C ILE A 470 -0.90 -7.90 9.61
N GLY A 471 -2.09 -7.35 9.82
CA GLY A 471 -2.34 -6.09 10.50
C GLY A 471 -2.31 -6.19 12.02
N TYR A 472 -2.51 -5.05 12.69
CA TYR A 472 -2.50 -4.92 14.14
C TYR A 472 -3.48 -5.87 14.86
N GLY A 473 -4.64 -6.15 14.26
CA GLY A 473 -5.66 -7.04 14.82
C GLY A 473 -5.22 -8.49 14.93
N GLY A 474 -4.21 -8.91 14.15
CA GLY A 474 -3.68 -10.27 14.16
C GLY A 474 -4.72 -11.31 13.72
N ILE A 475 -4.92 -12.33 14.54
CA ILE A 475 -5.90 -13.41 14.31
C ILE A 475 -6.84 -13.53 15.50
N VAL A 476 -8.14 -13.68 15.23
CA VAL A 476 -9.19 -13.90 16.23
C VAL A 476 -9.97 -15.18 15.89
N LEU A 477 -10.12 -16.07 16.86
CA LEU A 477 -10.92 -17.29 16.74
C LEU A 477 -12.13 -17.18 17.67
N HIS A 478 -13.32 -17.27 17.08
CA HIS A 478 -14.60 -17.33 17.76
C HIS A 478 -15.13 -18.76 17.72
N LEU A 479 -15.26 -19.41 18.88
CA LEU A 479 -15.77 -20.76 18.99
C LEU A 479 -17.17 -20.75 19.61
N PHE A 480 -18.15 -21.25 18.89
CA PHE A 480 -19.51 -21.45 19.38
C PHE A 480 -19.76 -22.94 19.57
N LYS A 481 -20.37 -23.33 20.70
CA LYS A 481 -20.86 -24.68 20.93
C LYS A 481 -22.35 -24.66 21.24
N ASN A 482 -23.12 -25.41 20.46
CA ASN A 482 -24.56 -25.55 20.64
C ASN A 482 -24.86 -26.51 21.79
N LEU A 483 -25.57 -26.07 22.83
CA LEU A 483 -25.86 -26.90 24.00
C LEU A 483 -26.86 -28.04 23.74
N ALA A 484 -27.66 -27.97 22.67
CA ALA A 484 -28.67 -28.99 22.39
C ALA A 484 -28.11 -30.20 21.64
N ASN A 485 -27.04 -30.03 20.85
CA ASN A 485 -26.50 -31.08 19.98
C ASN A 485 -24.97 -31.14 19.94
N ASP A 486 -24.30 -30.42 20.85
CA ASP A 486 -22.83 -30.32 20.97
C ASP A 486 -22.06 -29.79 19.75
N GLN A 487 -22.74 -29.41 18.67
CA GLN A 487 -22.12 -28.93 17.45
C GLN A 487 -21.27 -27.69 17.69
N LYS A 488 -20.03 -27.72 17.18
CA LYS A 488 -19.08 -26.62 17.25
C LYS A 488 -19.04 -25.84 15.93
N THR A 489 -18.93 -24.52 16.03
CA THR A 489 -18.71 -23.62 14.90
C THR A 489 -17.56 -22.68 15.21
N ALA A 490 -16.51 -22.68 14.40
CA ALA A 490 -15.38 -21.77 14.53
C ALA A 490 -15.40 -20.69 13.43
N LEU A 491 -15.41 -19.42 13.81
CA LEU A 491 -15.20 -18.29 12.89
C LEU A 491 -13.80 -17.75 13.14
N ILE A 492 -12.94 -17.80 12.12
CA ILE A 492 -11.53 -17.40 12.22
C ILE A 492 -11.35 -16.16 11.37
N HIS A 493 -10.92 -15.07 11.98
CA HIS A 493 -10.68 -13.80 11.31
C HIS A 493 -9.19 -13.46 11.32
N PHE A 494 -8.66 -13.03 10.18
CA PHE A 494 -7.33 -12.45 10.06
C PHE A 494 -7.46 -10.96 9.76
N ASP A 495 -6.80 -10.11 10.52
CA ASP A 495 -6.62 -8.72 10.12
C ASP A 495 -5.56 -8.66 9.00
N GLY A 496 -6.01 -8.60 7.76
CA GLY A 496 -5.18 -8.64 6.56
C GLY A 496 -6.04 -8.37 5.33
N ASN A 497 -5.44 -8.22 4.16
CA ASN A 497 -6.19 -7.88 2.95
C ASN A 497 -7.03 -9.08 2.46
N ASN A 498 -6.42 -10.08 1.82
CA ASN A 498 -7.10 -11.30 1.32
C ASN A 498 -6.30 -12.57 1.70
N ALA A 499 -6.78 -13.76 1.38
CA ALA A 499 -6.11 -15.04 1.63
C ALA A 499 -5.98 -15.87 0.35
N TYR A 500 -4.86 -16.61 0.21
CA TYR A 500 -4.80 -17.63 -0.85
C TYR A 500 -5.89 -18.68 -0.63
N ALA A 501 -6.52 -19.10 -1.74
CA ALA A 501 -7.69 -19.99 -1.67
C ALA A 501 -7.41 -21.30 -0.90
N ASP A 502 -6.20 -21.86 -0.99
CA ASP A 502 -5.85 -23.10 -0.30
C ASP A 502 -5.82 -22.96 1.24
N ILE A 503 -5.50 -21.78 1.78
CA ILE A 503 -5.47 -21.52 3.22
C ILE A 503 -6.80 -21.89 3.88
N ARG A 504 -7.92 -21.44 3.30
CA ARG A 504 -9.25 -21.76 3.81
C ARG A 504 -9.49 -23.27 3.84
N SER A 505 -9.07 -23.99 2.79
CA SER A 505 -9.24 -25.44 2.69
C SER A 505 -8.45 -26.19 3.77
N TYR A 506 -7.19 -25.80 4.01
CA TYR A 506 -6.36 -26.41 5.06
C TYR A 506 -6.93 -26.17 6.46
N ILE A 507 -7.37 -24.94 6.76
CA ILE A 507 -7.95 -24.61 8.06
C ILE A 507 -9.25 -25.39 8.30
N LEU A 508 -10.15 -25.46 7.30
CA LEU A 508 -11.40 -26.21 7.46
C LEU A 508 -11.16 -27.72 7.67
N ASN A 509 -10.14 -28.30 7.04
CA ASN A 509 -9.76 -29.69 7.26
C ASN A 509 -9.24 -29.90 8.70
N MET A 510 -8.34 -29.03 9.17
CA MET A 510 -7.85 -29.05 10.55
C MET A 510 -9.01 -28.96 11.56
N LEU A 511 -9.96 -28.04 11.35
CA LEU A 511 -11.15 -27.92 12.19
C LEU A 511 -11.98 -29.21 12.23
N GLN A 512 -12.20 -29.85 11.07
CA GLN A 512 -12.92 -31.12 11.00
C GLN A 512 -12.21 -32.23 11.78
N ASN A 513 -10.88 -32.32 11.69
CA ASN A 513 -10.08 -33.31 12.43
C ASN A 513 -10.13 -33.09 13.95
N ARG A 514 -10.44 -31.86 14.41
CA ARG A 514 -10.68 -31.53 15.82
C ARG A 514 -12.14 -31.65 16.25
N GLY A 515 -13.00 -32.22 15.40
CA GLY A 515 -14.43 -32.38 15.69
C GLY A 515 -15.20 -31.06 15.68
N ILE A 516 -14.69 -30.03 14.98
CA ILE A 516 -15.39 -28.77 14.74
C ILE A 516 -16.04 -28.86 13.36
N GLU A 517 -17.36 -29.06 13.32
CA GLU A 517 -18.09 -29.43 12.11
C GLU A 517 -18.26 -28.26 11.14
N ARG A 518 -18.26 -27.04 11.69
CA ARG A 518 -18.47 -25.82 10.92
C ARG A 518 -17.38 -24.81 11.20
N GLY A 519 -17.00 -24.12 10.14
CA GLY A 519 -16.25 -22.91 10.24
C GLY A 519 -16.22 -22.12 8.95
N GLU A 520 -15.74 -20.91 9.08
CA GLU A 520 -15.48 -19.96 8.00
C GLU A 520 -14.24 -19.12 8.36
N ILE A 521 -13.52 -18.70 7.35
CA ILE A 521 -12.30 -17.91 7.47
C ILE A 521 -12.59 -16.56 6.84
N THR A 522 -12.29 -15.46 7.52
CA THR A 522 -12.45 -14.12 6.95
C THR A 522 -11.17 -13.32 7.05
N THR A 523 -11.04 -12.33 6.18
CA THR A 523 -10.05 -11.26 6.34
C THR A 523 -10.75 -9.91 6.53
N SER A 524 -10.02 -8.92 7.05
CA SER A 524 -10.56 -7.57 7.26
C SER A 524 -10.60 -6.74 5.98
N ASP A 525 -9.85 -7.11 4.94
CA ASP A 525 -9.49 -6.21 3.84
C ASP A 525 -8.63 -5.01 4.30
N SER A 526 -7.82 -5.17 5.35
CA SER A 526 -6.95 -4.07 5.81
C SER A 526 -5.92 -3.69 4.75
N HIS A 527 -5.90 -2.42 4.32
CA HIS A 527 -4.87 -1.90 3.42
C HIS A 527 -3.63 -1.35 4.15
N THR A 528 -3.57 -1.39 5.49
CA THR A 528 -2.31 -1.11 6.21
C THR A 528 -1.24 -2.16 5.90
N VAL A 529 -1.65 -3.38 5.52
CA VAL A 529 -0.74 -4.43 5.02
C VAL A 529 -0.41 -4.29 3.53
N ALA A 530 -1.10 -3.39 2.82
CA ALA A 530 -0.81 -3.01 1.43
C ALA A 530 0.24 -1.90 1.33
N ARG A 531 1.34 -2.08 2.08
CA ARG A 531 2.49 -1.14 2.15
C ARG A 531 3.63 -1.49 1.20
N GLN A 532 3.47 -2.50 0.34
CA GLN A 532 4.57 -3.04 -0.45
C GLN A 532 4.45 -2.68 -1.92
N PHE A 533 5.58 -2.33 -2.54
CA PHE A 533 5.71 -2.27 -3.99
C PHE A 533 5.90 -3.69 -4.57
N SER A 534 4.99 -4.61 -4.24
CA SER A 534 4.96 -5.98 -4.79
C SER A 534 4.10 -6.01 -6.06
N GLY A 535 4.19 -7.06 -6.88
CA GLY A 535 3.36 -7.17 -8.10
C GLY A 535 1.85 -6.96 -7.86
N ARG A 536 1.35 -7.32 -6.66
CA ARG A 536 -0.04 -7.10 -6.24
C ARG A 536 -0.23 -5.85 -5.37
N GLY A 537 0.81 -5.34 -4.72
CA GLY A 537 0.72 -4.23 -3.76
C GLY A 537 0.62 -4.67 -2.29
N TYR A 538 0.31 -5.94 -2.04
CA TYR A 538 0.20 -6.53 -0.70
C TYR A 538 0.57 -8.03 -0.70
N SER A 539 0.76 -8.60 0.50
CA SER A 539 0.99 -10.03 0.71
C SER A 539 -0.28 -10.67 1.30
N PRO A 540 -1.03 -11.51 0.55
CA PRO A 540 -2.18 -12.23 1.11
C PRO A 540 -1.77 -13.20 2.22
N ILE A 541 -2.71 -13.55 3.09
CA ILE A 541 -2.53 -14.62 4.07
C ILE A 541 -2.14 -15.91 3.34
N GLY A 542 -1.04 -16.54 3.78
CA GLY A 542 -0.43 -17.68 3.12
C GLY A 542 0.75 -17.37 2.19
N ASP A 543 1.11 -16.10 1.98
CA ASP A 543 2.29 -15.75 1.18
C ASP A 543 3.60 -15.79 1.97
N LYS A 544 3.75 -14.86 2.91
CA LYS A 544 4.91 -14.78 3.82
C LYS A 544 4.72 -15.66 5.04
N ILE A 545 3.57 -15.54 5.70
CA ILE A 545 3.17 -16.42 6.80
C ILE A 545 2.81 -17.79 6.22
N LYS A 546 3.64 -18.79 6.51
CA LYS A 546 3.47 -20.15 5.97
C LYS A 546 2.34 -20.90 6.67
N ILE A 547 1.76 -21.86 5.95
CA ILE A 547 0.56 -22.59 6.39
C ILE A 547 0.80 -23.36 7.69
N ASP A 548 1.96 -23.95 7.89
CA ASP A 548 2.37 -24.65 9.11
C ASP A 548 2.35 -23.73 10.34
N VAL A 549 2.84 -22.48 10.18
CA VAL A 549 2.79 -21.45 11.23
C VAL A 549 1.34 -21.08 11.56
N ILE A 550 0.49 -20.92 10.54
CA ILE A 550 -0.94 -20.61 10.71
C ILE A 550 -1.65 -21.73 11.46
N LEU A 551 -1.47 -22.98 11.03
CA LEU A 551 -2.13 -24.15 11.63
C LEU A 551 -1.66 -24.36 13.07
N SER A 552 -0.35 -24.29 13.35
CA SER A 552 0.18 -24.41 14.71
C SER A 552 -0.36 -23.33 15.65
N LYS A 553 -0.47 -22.08 15.19
CA LYS A 553 -1.07 -20.99 15.96
C LYS A 553 -2.55 -21.27 16.26
N LEU A 554 -3.30 -21.69 15.25
CA LEU A 554 -4.72 -22.00 15.39
C LEU A 554 -4.97 -23.17 16.34
N GLU A 555 -4.10 -24.17 16.34
CA GLU A 555 -4.18 -25.31 17.24
C GLU A 555 -4.21 -24.87 18.71
N ASN A 556 -3.25 -24.02 19.09
CA ASN A 556 -3.20 -23.42 20.43
C ASN A 556 -4.42 -22.53 20.71
N MET A 557 -4.88 -21.76 19.72
CA MET A 557 -6.04 -20.88 19.89
C MET A 557 -7.35 -21.65 20.07
N ILE A 558 -7.51 -22.81 19.42
CA ILE A 558 -8.66 -23.70 19.61
C ILE A 558 -8.71 -24.16 21.07
N GLU A 559 -7.59 -24.63 21.62
CA GLU A 559 -7.50 -25.06 23.02
C GLU A 559 -7.87 -23.92 23.99
N ILE A 560 -7.35 -22.70 23.76
CA ILE A 560 -7.69 -21.53 24.57
C ILE A 560 -9.20 -21.23 24.50
N ALA A 561 -9.79 -21.24 23.30
CA ALA A 561 -11.21 -20.95 23.12
C ALA A 561 -12.09 -22.04 23.73
N GLU A 562 -11.71 -23.31 23.64
CA GLU A 562 -12.41 -24.42 24.30
C GLU A 562 -12.40 -24.29 25.82
N ASN A 563 -11.25 -23.97 26.40
CA ASN A 563 -11.07 -23.82 27.84
C ASN A 563 -11.85 -22.65 28.44
N ASN A 564 -12.24 -21.67 27.62
CA ASN A 564 -13.04 -20.53 28.06
C ASN A 564 -14.47 -20.53 27.53
N LEU A 565 -15.01 -21.66 27.05
CA LEU A 565 -16.42 -21.77 26.68
C LEU A 565 -17.35 -21.46 27.86
N GLU A 566 -18.28 -20.53 27.66
CA GLU A 566 -19.28 -20.19 28.68
C GLU A 566 -20.61 -19.75 28.04
N PRO A 567 -21.74 -19.85 28.78
CA PRO A 567 -23.03 -19.34 28.31
C PRO A 567 -23.01 -17.82 28.07
N VAL A 568 -23.53 -17.39 26.93
CA VAL A 568 -23.54 -15.98 26.53
C VAL A 568 -24.93 -15.50 26.10
N GLU A 569 -25.06 -14.17 26.04
CA GLU A 569 -26.18 -13.49 25.41
C GLU A 569 -25.69 -12.61 24.27
N PHE A 570 -26.59 -12.34 23.33
CA PHE A 570 -26.33 -11.62 22.11
C PHE A 570 -27.15 -10.33 22.04
N TYR A 571 -26.59 -9.30 21.43
CA TYR A 571 -27.29 -8.07 21.12
C TYR A 571 -26.88 -7.53 19.76
N TYR A 572 -27.88 -7.27 18.92
CA TYR A 572 -27.71 -6.60 17.64
C TYR A 572 -28.00 -5.11 17.76
N LYS A 573 -27.11 -4.29 17.19
CA LYS A 573 -27.32 -2.86 17.02
C LYS A 573 -26.87 -2.43 15.63
N SER A 574 -27.52 -1.39 15.11
CA SER A 574 -27.02 -0.64 13.98
C SER A 574 -27.15 0.85 14.24
N SER A 575 -26.30 1.63 13.60
CA SER A 575 -26.38 3.08 13.55
C SER A 575 -26.04 3.56 12.14
N ILE A 576 -26.32 4.84 11.89
CA ILE A 576 -25.93 5.54 10.68
C ILE A 576 -25.12 6.76 11.13
N GLU A 577 -24.01 7.01 10.44
CA GLU A 577 -23.25 8.26 10.49
C GLU A 577 -23.48 9.02 9.19
N ASP A 578 -24.06 10.21 9.28
CA ASP A 578 -24.48 10.99 8.11
C ASP A 578 -23.41 11.99 7.67
N ASP A 579 -22.42 12.31 8.51
CA ASP A 579 -21.45 13.38 8.24
C ASP A 579 -20.08 12.89 7.77
N VAL A 580 -20.09 12.00 6.78
CA VAL A 580 -18.87 11.52 6.12
C VAL A 580 -18.90 11.70 4.62
N ARG A 581 -17.71 11.74 4.00
CA ARG A 581 -17.56 11.73 2.54
C ARG A 581 -16.85 10.47 2.07
N ILE A 582 -17.42 9.86 1.05
CA ILE A 582 -16.86 8.69 0.35
C ILE A 582 -16.50 9.05 -1.09
N TRP A 583 -15.75 8.21 -1.78
CA TRP A 583 -15.39 8.43 -3.19
C TRP A 583 -16.61 8.45 -4.12
N GLY A 584 -17.57 7.55 -3.94
CA GLY A 584 -18.85 7.49 -4.65
C GLY A 584 -18.79 7.12 -6.14
N ASN A 585 -17.70 7.40 -6.86
CA ASN A 585 -17.55 7.08 -8.28
C ASN A 585 -16.50 5.99 -8.50
N PRO A 586 -16.87 4.83 -9.08
CA PRO A 586 -15.94 3.71 -9.27
C PRO A 586 -14.81 4.04 -10.25
N ARG A 587 -14.98 5.06 -11.11
CA ARG A 587 -13.95 5.46 -12.09
C ARG A 587 -12.74 6.12 -11.45
N TYR A 588 -12.82 6.64 -10.24
CA TYR A 588 -11.70 7.36 -9.62
C TYR A 588 -10.49 6.46 -9.39
N PHE A 589 -10.70 5.24 -8.90
CA PHE A 589 -9.60 4.28 -8.74
C PHE A 589 -8.88 4.02 -10.07
N TYR A 590 -9.62 3.76 -11.15
CA TYR A 590 -9.05 3.53 -12.48
C TYR A 590 -8.34 4.78 -13.02
N ALA A 591 -8.91 5.96 -12.80
CA ALA A 591 -8.30 7.23 -13.22
C ALA A 591 -6.94 7.47 -12.53
N ILE A 592 -6.81 7.10 -11.25
CA ILE A 592 -5.53 7.15 -10.53
C ILE A 592 -4.51 6.23 -11.22
N LEU A 593 -4.87 4.96 -11.44
CA LEU A 593 -3.99 3.97 -12.07
C LEU A 593 -3.57 4.39 -13.49
N ASP A 594 -4.50 4.87 -14.31
CA ASP A 594 -4.23 5.29 -15.68
C ASP A 594 -3.39 6.56 -15.74
N THR A 595 -3.60 7.49 -14.80
CA THR A 595 -2.76 8.70 -14.67
C THR A 595 -1.32 8.34 -14.30
N ILE A 596 -1.12 7.39 -13.39
CA ILE A 596 0.22 6.90 -13.03
C ILE A 596 0.89 6.22 -14.22
N LYS A 597 0.17 5.33 -14.93
CA LYS A 597 0.69 4.66 -16.13
C LYS A 597 1.10 5.65 -17.21
N GLU A 598 0.27 6.65 -17.48
CA GLU A 598 0.58 7.65 -18.50
C GLU A 598 1.73 8.57 -18.07
N CYS A 599 1.82 8.91 -16.77
CA CYS A 599 2.98 9.60 -16.22
C CYS A 599 4.27 8.83 -16.44
N LEU A 600 4.28 7.53 -16.12
CA LEU A 600 5.44 6.66 -16.32
C LEU A 600 5.81 6.57 -17.81
N LYS A 601 4.83 6.37 -18.69
CA LYS A 601 5.06 6.27 -20.14
C LYS A 601 5.61 7.56 -20.73
N VAL A 602 5.02 8.72 -20.38
CA VAL A 602 5.51 10.03 -20.85
C VAL A 602 6.89 10.31 -20.28
N SER A 603 7.11 10.04 -18.98
CA SER A 603 8.42 10.23 -18.34
C SER A 603 9.49 9.36 -19.00
N GLN A 604 9.22 8.08 -19.23
CA GLN A 604 10.14 7.17 -19.92
C GLN A 604 10.43 7.64 -21.34
N LYS A 605 9.40 7.95 -22.14
CA LYS A 605 9.59 8.41 -23.53
C LYS A 605 10.41 9.70 -23.59
N LEU A 606 10.06 10.69 -22.77
CA LEU A 606 10.77 11.96 -22.74
C LEU A 606 12.18 11.79 -22.20
N LEU A 607 12.39 10.96 -21.18
CA LEU A 607 13.71 10.66 -20.65
C LEU A 607 14.58 9.97 -21.69
N THR A 608 14.07 8.97 -22.41
CA THR A 608 14.83 8.30 -23.50
C THR A 608 15.22 9.29 -24.59
N LEU A 609 14.27 10.10 -25.08
CA LEU A 609 14.57 11.11 -26.09
C LEU A 609 15.58 12.16 -25.60
N SER A 610 15.52 12.48 -24.31
CA SER A 610 16.32 13.53 -23.70
C SER A 610 17.67 13.05 -23.18
N LEU A 611 17.82 11.76 -22.91
CA LEU A 611 19.12 11.15 -22.73
C LEU A 611 19.78 10.97 -24.09
N ILE A 612 19.07 10.55 -25.14
CA ILE A 612 19.70 10.34 -26.45
C ILE A 612 20.07 11.68 -27.09
N VAL A 613 19.12 12.56 -27.36
CA VAL A 613 19.36 13.74 -28.22
C VAL A 613 20.37 14.71 -27.61
N PRO A 614 20.19 15.23 -26.38
CA PRO A 614 21.21 15.99 -25.67
C PRO A 614 22.55 15.26 -25.53
N THR A 615 22.62 13.99 -25.11
CA THR A 615 23.91 13.31 -24.94
C THR A 615 24.67 13.16 -26.26
N PHE A 616 24.00 12.75 -27.35
CA PHE A 616 24.65 12.65 -28.66
C PHE A 616 25.03 14.02 -29.22
N PHE A 617 24.17 15.03 -29.06
CA PHE A 617 24.47 16.39 -29.48
C PHE A 617 25.65 16.99 -28.68
N SER A 618 25.63 16.86 -27.35
CA SER A 618 26.71 17.28 -26.46
C SER A 618 27.99 16.54 -26.78
N LEU A 619 27.94 15.22 -26.96
CA LEU A 619 29.11 14.42 -27.29
C LEU A 619 29.69 14.87 -28.63
N PHE A 620 28.88 14.97 -29.69
CA PHE A 620 29.34 15.42 -31.01
C PHE A 620 29.97 16.82 -30.98
N LEU A 621 29.34 17.76 -30.27
CA LEU A 621 29.79 19.14 -30.22
C LEU A 621 31.00 19.31 -29.28
N LEU A 622 31.11 18.49 -28.22
CA LEU A 622 32.31 18.42 -27.38
C LEU A 622 33.49 17.83 -28.16
N LEU A 623 33.29 16.72 -28.86
CA LEU A 623 34.33 16.11 -29.71
C LEU A 623 34.86 17.11 -30.74
N PHE A 624 33.95 17.79 -31.45
CA PHE A 624 34.31 18.85 -32.39
C PHE A 624 35.11 19.98 -31.71
N LEU A 625 34.71 20.42 -30.52
CA LEU A 625 35.31 21.55 -29.82
C LEU A 625 36.68 21.24 -29.19
N TYR A 626 36.94 19.97 -28.87
CA TYR A 626 38.26 19.49 -28.48
C TYR A 626 39.13 19.04 -29.68
N ASN A 627 38.59 19.11 -30.91
CA ASN A 627 39.22 18.63 -32.15
C ASN A 627 39.61 17.13 -32.10
N ILE A 628 38.70 16.27 -31.62
CA ILE A 628 38.94 14.82 -31.42
C ILE A 628 37.88 13.99 -32.13
#